data_AF-A0AAV7EED4-F1
#
_entry.id   AF-A0AAV7EED4-F1
#
_cell.length_a   1.000
_cell.length_b   1.000
_cell.length_c   1.000
_cell.angle_alpha   90.00
_cell.angle_beta   90.00
_cell.angle_gamma   90.00
#
_symmetry.space_group_name_H-M   'P 1'
#
loop_
_entity.id
_entity.type
_entity.pdbx_description
1 polymer ?
#
loop_
_entity_poly.entity_id
_entity_poly.type
_entity_poly.pdbx_seq_one_letter_code
_entity_poly.pdbx_strand_id
1 'polypeptide(L)' 'MAKLSFSCVFLLLILSSVTLMESGVEAQKRCSVVFNPNSCNLFECKKQCYQTRSGNGFCQADANFNYRCVCAYNCGAAN' A
#
# COMPACT_ATOMS: atom_id res chain seq x y z
N MET A 1 -0.45 9.42 -50.09
CA MET A 1 -1.36 10.38 -49.41
C MET A 1 -2.37 9.58 -48.61
N ALA A 2 -2.15 9.43 -47.30
CA ALA A 2 -3.08 8.69 -46.44
C ALA A 2 -4.38 9.50 -46.34
N LYS A 3 -5.45 8.98 -46.94
CA LYS A 3 -6.78 9.59 -46.90
C LYS A 3 -7.39 9.17 -45.57
N LEU A 4 -7.12 9.94 -44.52
CA LEU A 4 -7.73 9.75 -43.20
C LEU A 4 -9.23 9.98 -43.35
N SER A 5 -9.96 8.88 -43.59
CA SER A 5 -11.41 8.85 -43.60
C SER A 5 -11.90 9.17 -42.20
N PHE A 6 -12.94 10.00 -42.11
CA PHE A 6 -13.56 10.43 -40.84
C PHE A 6 -13.92 9.22 -39.95
N SER A 7 -14.28 8.10 -40.59
CA SER A 7 -14.56 6.81 -39.93
C SER A 7 -13.34 6.21 -39.22
N CYS A 8 -12.13 6.34 -39.79
CA CYS A 8 -10.90 5.85 -39.16
C CYS A 8 -10.52 6.66 -37.92
N VAL A 9 -10.79 7.98 -37.91
CA VAL A 9 -10.52 8.85 -36.77
C VAL A 9 -11.42 8.48 -35.59
N PHE A 10 -12.71 8.21 -35.83
CA PHE A 10 -13.62 7.75 -34.77
C PHE A 10 -13.23 6.40 -34.19
N LEU A 11 -12.79 5.44 -35.02
CA LEU A 11 -12.30 4.15 -34.54
C LEU A 11 -11.10 4.29 -33.60
N LEU A 12 -10.15 5.19 -33.94
CA LEU A 12 -8.98 5.44 -33.10
C LEU A 12 -9.36 6.10 -31.75
N LEU A 13 -10.35 7.01 -31.76
CA LEU A 13 -10.83 7.65 -30.54
C LEU A 13 -11.52 6.66 -29.58
N ILE A 14 -12.33 5.74 -30.12
CA ILE A 14 -13.01 4.70 -29.32
C ILE A 14 -12.01 3.71 -28.71
N LEU A 15 -10.92 3.39 -29.43
CA LEU A 15 -9.87 2.51 -28.90
C LEU A 15 -9.05 3.18 -27.78
N SER A 16 -8.92 4.51 -27.80
CA SER A 16 -8.12 5.26 -26.82
C SER A 16 -8.82 5.52 -25.47
N SER A 17 -10.17 5.48 -25.43
CA SER A 17 -10.94 5.78 -24.22
C SER A 17 -10.87 4.69 -23.13
N VAL A 18 -10.30 3.51 -23.45
CA VAL A 18 -10.17 2.39 -22.50
C VAL A 18 -9.02 2.59 -21.50
N THR A 19 -8.15 3.59 -21.68
CA THR A 19 -6.92 3.72 -20.89
C THR A 19 -7.00 4.68 -19.69
N LEU A 20 -8.12 5.36 -19.45
CA LEU A 20 -8.23 6.40 -18.42
C LEU A 20 -8.79 5.94 -17.07
N MET A 21 -9.01 4.64 -16.87
CA MET A 21 -9.11 4.08 -15.52
C MET A 21 -7.75 3.53 -15.13
N GLU A 22 -6.80 4.44 -14.89
CA GLU A 22 -5.75 4.16 -13.92
C GLU A 22 -6.47 4.08 -12.59
N SER A 23 -6.91 2.88 -12.24
CA SER A 23 -7.43 2.58 -10.93
C SER A 23 -6.27 2.68 -9.95
N GLY A 24 -5.86 3.91 -9.64
CA GLY A 24 -5.50 4.27 -8.30
C GLY A 24 -6.73 4.03 -7.44
N VAL A 25 -7.08 2.75 -7.24
CA VAL A 25 -7.81 2.32 -6.07
C VAL A 25 -7.02 2.99 -4.96
N GLU A 26 -7.65 3.90 -4.21
CA GLU A 26 -7.12 4.33 -2.92
C GLU A 26 -7.12 3.08 -2.02
N ALA A 27 -6.25 2.12 -2.33
CA ALA A 27 -5.92 1.03 -1.46
C ALA A 27 -5.44 1.73 -0.20
N GLN A 28 -6.18 1.52 0.90
CA GLN A 28 -5.93 2.18 2.17
C GLN A 28 -4.43 2.25 2.42
N LYS A 29 -3.84 3.44 2.33
CA LYS A 29 -2.39 3.59 2.30
C LYS A 29 -1.86 2.98 3.60
N ARG A 30 -1.09 1.89 3.49
CA ARG A 30 -0.53 1.20 4.66
C ARG A 30 0.79 1.85 5.04
N CYS A 31 0.90 2.25 6.30
CA CYS A 31 2.11 2.77 6.91
C CYS A 31 2.71 1.69 7.82
N SER A 32 4.02 1.77 8.07
CA SER A 32 4.66 0.93 9.07
C SER A 32 5.66 1.70 9.92
N VAL A 33 5.79 1.30 11.18
CA VAL A 33 6.78 1.83 12.12
C VAL A 33 7.40 0.69 12.92
N VAL A 34 8.68 0.82 13.27
CA VAL A 34 9.38 -0.14 14.14
C VAL A 34 9.26 0.36 15.58
N PHE A 35 8.65 -0.43 16.48
CA PHE A 35 8.57 -0.09 17.90
C PHE A 35 9.74 -0.62 18.72
N ASN A 36 10.24 -1.80 18.38
CA ASN A 36 11.40 -2.39 19.03
C ASN A 36 12.32 -3.01 17.97
N PRO A 37 13.53 -2.48 17.76
CA PRO A 37 14.43 -2.93 16.71
C PRO A 37 15.19 -4.22 17.06
N ASN A 38 15.33 -4.58 18.35
CA ASN A 38 16.26 -5.62 18.79
C ASN A 38 15.59 -6.84 19.41
N SER A 39 14.31 -6.74 19.78
CA SER A 39 13.55 -7.87 20.26
C SER A 39 12.09 -7.79 19.84
N CYS A 40 11.43 -8.94 19.76
CA CYS A 40 10.01 -9.00 19.46
C CYS A 40 9.32 -10.04 20.34
N ASN A 41 8.47 -9.53 21.25
CA ASN A 41 7.42 -10.31 21.85
C ASN A 41 6.14 -10.06 21.04
N LEU A 42 5.61 -11.09 20.38
CA LEU A 42 4.47 -10.94 19.47
C LEU A 42 3.22 -10.38 20.17
N PHE A 43 2.95 -10.82 21.41
CA PHE A 43 1.78 -10.38 22.18
C PHE A 43 1.88 -8.89 22.51
N GLU A 44 3.01 -8.45 23.06
CA GLU A 44 3.24 -7.04 23.36
C GLU A 44 3.30 -6.18 22.10
N CYS A 45 3.91 -6.67 21.02
CA CYS A 45 3.96 -5.95 19.74
C CYS A 45 2.57 -5.69 19.17
N LYS A 46 1.69 -6.70 19.20
CA LYS A 46 0.29 -6.57 18.78
C LYS A 46 -0.47 -5.58 19.67
N LYS A 47 -0.36 -5.73 20.99
CA LYS A 47 -1.02 -4.86 21.97
C LYS A 47 -0.58 -3.39 21.79
N GLN A 48 0.71 -3.13 21.75
CA GLN A 48 1.27 -1.79 21.58
C GLN A 48 0.82 -1.16 20.25
N CYS A 49 0.88 -1.92 19.14
CA CYS A 49 0.46 -1.43 17.83
C CYS A 49 -1.04 -1.11 17.74
N TYR A 50 -1.88 -1.96 18.34
CA TYR A 50 -3.30 -1.70 18.43
C TYR A 50 -3.59 -0.43 19.25
N GLN A 51 -2.94 -0.30 20.42
CA GLN A 51 -3.19 0.84 21.32
C GLN A 51 -2.69 2.19 20.77
N THR A 52 -1.58 2.20 20.04
CA THR A 52 -0.95 3.46 19.59
C THR A 52 -1.35 3.88 18.18
N ARG A 53 -1.69 2.94 17.30
CA ARG A 53 -1.93 3.20 15.87
C ARG A 53 -3.21 2.57 15.33
N SER A 54 -3.99 1.87 16.18
CA SER A 54 -5.11 1.03 15.74
C SER A 54 -4.70 0.07 14.62
N GLY A 55 -3.45 -0.40 14.70
CA GLY A 55 -2.81 -1.23 13.69
C GLY A 55 -2.65 -2.68 14.11
N ASN A 56 -1.92 -3.45 13.29
CA ASN A 56 -1.52 -4.81 13.59
C ASN A 56 0.00 -4.92 13.72
N GLY A 57 0.45 -5.38 14.89
CA GLY A 57 1.86 -5.63 15.18
C GLY A 57 2.29 -7.03 14.77
N PHE A 58 3.50 -7.17 14.24
CA PHE A 58 4.09 -8.47 13.89
C PHE A 58 5.61 -8.47 14.11
N CYS A 59 6.16 -9.67 14.30
CA CYS A 59 7.60 -9.88 14.39
C CYS A 59 8.18 -10.12 13.01
N GLN A 60 9.14 -9.29 12.62
CA GLN A 60 9.86 -9.40 11.36
C GLN A 60 11.31 -9.76 11.64
N ALA A 61 11.84 -10.78 10.97
CA ALA A 61 13.26 -11.10 11.00
C ALA A 61 14.06 -10.08 10.16
N ASP A 62 15.24 -9.68 10.64
CA ASP A 62 16.24 -8.96 9.86
C ASP A 62 17.19 -9.94 9.14
N ALA A 63 18.17 -9.39 8.41
CA ALA A 63 19.16 -10.19 7.68
C ALA A 63 20.05 -11.07 8.58
N ASN A 64 20.10 -10.79 9.88
CA ASN A 64 20.87 -11.51 10.89
C ASN A 64 19.99 -12.41 11.76
N PHE A 65 18.74 -12.68 11.35
CA PHE A 65 17.75 -13.47 12.10
C PHE A 65 17.36 -12.88 13.48
N ASN A 66 17.64 -11.59 13.72
CA ASN A 66 17.06 -10.90 14.88
C ASN A 66 15.63 -10.50 14.56
N TYR A 67 14.76 -10.57 15.57
CA TYR A 67 13.35 -10.20 15.41
C TYR A 67 13.09 -8.79 15.93
N ARG A 68 12.53 -7.94 15.07
CA ARG A 68 12.03 -6.60 15.41
C ARG A 68 10.50 -6.57 15.40
N CYS A 69 9.92 -5.74 16.27
CA CYS A 69 8.50 -5.45 16.27
C CYS A 69 8.17 -4.37 15.23
N VAL A 70 7.38 -4.74 14.23
CA VAL A 70 6.86 -3.84 13.19
C VAL A 70 5.35 -3.68 13.38
N CYS A 71 4.88 -2.44 13.37
CA CYS A 71 3.47 -2.10 13.43
C CYS A 71 3.00 -1.60 12.06
N ALA A 72 2.09 -2.33 11.42
CA ALA A 72 1.42 -1.89 10.20
C ALA A 72 0.06 -1.28 10.53
N TYR A 73 -0.24 -0.11 9.97
CA TYR A 73 -1.45 0.65 10.26
C TYR A 73 -1.90 1.45 9.03
N ASN A 74 -3.11 2.01 9.08
CA ASN A 74 -3.59 2.90 8.01
C ASN A 74 -2.97 4.28 8.17
N CYS A 75 -2.31 4.80 7.14
CA CYS A 75 -1.78 6.15 7.14
C CYS A 75 -2.91 7.16 7.34
N GLY A 76 -2.68 8.18 8.18
CA GLY A 76 -3.70 9.18 8.51
C GLY A 76 -4.64 8.79 9.67
N ALA A 77 -4.58 7.54 10.17
CA ALA A 77 -5.27 7.13 11.39
C ALA A 77 -4.53 7.55 12.69
N ALA A 78 -3.62 8.52 12.61
CA ALA A 78 -2.89 9.01 13.77
C ALA A 78 -3.71 10.12 14.44
N ASN A 79 -4.25 9.81 15.63
CA ASN A 79 -4.57 10.82 16.64
C ASN A 79 -3.26 11.37 17.23
#